data_AF-A0A9P3J1H7-F1
#
_entry.id   AF-A0A9P3J1H7-F1
#
_cell.length_a   1.000
_cell.length_b   1.000
_cell.length_c   1.000
_cell.angle_alpha   90.00
_cell.angle_beta   90.00
_cell.angle_gamma   90.00
#
_symmetry.space_group_name_H-M   'P 1'
#
loop_
_entity.id
_entity.type
_entity.pdbx_description
1 polymer ?
#
loop_
_entity_poly.entity_id
_entity_poly.type
_entity_poly.pdbx_seq_one_letter_code
_entity_poly.pdbx_strand_id
1 'polypeptide(L)' 'MLAVGQKLLREHAPDAKEYHFGFHRPPFNSVDHLHLHCFALPFNSWWHQQKYTPRHFIPFFMTPDALLERLGKPAGIAE' A
#
# COMPACT_ATOMS: atom_id res chain seq x y z
N MET A 1 -9.96 -3.65 4.58
CA MET A 1 -8.69 -4.22 4.07
C MET A 1 -7.50 -3.82 4.94
N LEU A 2 -7.28 -2.53 5.21
CA LEU A 2 -6.09 -2.05 5.94
C LEU A 2 -5.90 -2.69 7.32
N ALA A 3 -6.93 -2.70 8.19
CA ALA A 3 -6.84 -3.29 9.53
C ALA A 3 -6.40 -4.77 9.51
N VAL A 4 -6.92 -5.55 8.56
CA VAL A 4 -6.53 -6.95 8.36
C VAL A 4 -5.08 -7.05 7.91
N GLY A 5 -4.65 -6.23 6.94
CA GLY A 5 -3.26 -6.20 6.47
C GLY A 5 -2.26 -5.81 7.57
N GLN A 6 -2.60 -4.81 8.38
CA GLN A 6 -1.80 -4.40 9.54
C GLN A 6 -1.69 -5.52 10.58
N LYS A 7 -2.80 -6.20 10.90
CA LYS A 7 -2.78 -7.36 11.79
C LYS A 7 -1.83 -8.44 11.27
N LEU A 8 -1.97 -8.81 9.99
CA LEU A 8 -1.16 -9.87 9.38
C LEU A 8 0.34 -9.54 9.37
N LEU A 9 0.72 -8.30 9.04
CA LEU A 9 2.13 -7.90 9.05
C LEU A 9 2.71 -7.85 10.46
N ARG A 10 1.94 -7.39 11.46
CA ARG A 10 2.38 -7.45 12.87
C ARG A 10 2.61 -8.87 13.36
N GLU A 11 1.79 -9.81 12.91
CA GLU A 11 1.89 -11.23 13.30
C GLU A 11 3.04 -11.95 12.59
N HIS A 12 3.27 -11.68 11.30
CA HIS A 12 4.20 -12.47 10.48
C HIS A 12 5.53 -11.76 10.17
N ALA A 13 5.62 -10.46 10.39
CA ALA A 13 6.82 -9.66 10.20
C ALA A 13 7.00 -8.61 11.33
N PRO A 14 6.99 -9.03 12.62
CA PRO A 14 7.03 -8.11 13.76
C PRO A 14 8.31 -7.26 13.80
N ASP A 15 9.41 -7.78 13.29
CA ASP A 15 10.73 -7.12 13.34
C ASP A 15 10.97 -6.13 12.19
N ALA A 16 9.98 -5.95 11.30
CA ALA A 16 10.11 -4.99 10.20
C ALA A 16 10.13 -3.56 10.74
N LYS A 17 11.00 -2.73 10.18
CA LYS A 17 11.14 -1.33 10.61
C LYS A 17 9.93 -0.48 10.27
N GLU A 18 9.26 -0.82 9.18
CA GLU A 18 8.14 -0.07 8.64
C GLU A 18 7.24 -0.99 7.82
N TYR A 19 5.94 -0.69 7.83
CA TYR A 19 4.96 -1.33 6.96
C TYR A 19 4.45 -0.34 5.92
N HIS A 20 4.41 -0.78 4.65
CA HIS A 20 3.89 0.01 3.54
C HIS A 20 2.64 -0.64 2.96
N PHE A 21 1.64 0.19 2.69
CA PHE A 21 0.34 -0.25 2.19
C PHE A 21 -0.06 0.56 0.97
N GLY A 22 -0.76 -0.08 0.03
CA GLY A 22 -1.38 0.66 -1.06
C GLY A 22 -1.96 -0.19 -2.17
N PHE A 23 -2.45 0.48 -3.19
CA PHE A 23 -3.21 -0.10 -4.30
C PHE A 23 -2.54 0.26 -5.63
N HIS A 24 -2.61 -0.67 -6.57
CA HIS A 24 -2.29 -0.40 -7.97
C HIS A 24 -3.35 0.48 -8.61
N ARG A 25 -2.90 1.43 -9.43
CA ARG A 25 -3.74 2.21 -10.33
C ARG A 25 -3.55 1.70 -11.76
N PRO A 26 -4.63 1.53 -12.54
CA PRO A 26 -4.54 1.16 -13.94
C PRO A 26 -3.59 2.08 -14.72
N PRO A 27 -2.87 1.55 -15.74
CA PRO A 27 -3.11 0.26 -16.39
C PRO A 27 -2.37 -0.95 -15.79
N PHE A 28 -1.48 -0.76 -14.83
CA PHE A 28 -0.58 -1.81 -14.36
C PHE A 28 -1.16 -2.60 -13.19
N ASN A 29 -2.24 -3.34 -13.42
CA ASN A 29 -2.87 -4.19 -12.41
C ASN A 29 -2.27 -5.59 -12.49
N SER A 30 -2.04 -6.23 -11.34
CA SER A 30 -1.69 -7.68 -11.33
C SER A 30 -2.92 -8.58 -11.38
N VAL A 31 -4.08 -8.05 -10.95
CA VAL A 31 -5.38 -8.73 -10.88
C VAL A 31 -6.50 -7.72 -11.16
N ASP A 32 -7.64 -8.17 -11.65
CA ASP A 32 -8.77 -7.32 -12.08
C ASP A 32 -9.72 -6.90 -10.94
N HIS A 33 -9.21 -6.84 -9.71
CA HIS A 33 -9.96 -6.35 -8.56
C HIS A 33 -9.12 -5.44 -7.68
N LEU A 34 -9.79 -4.64 -6.84
CA LEU A 34 -9.11 -3.79 -5.88
C LEU A 34 -8.33 -4.66 -4.88
N HIS A 35 -7.00 -4.65 -5.01
CA HIS A 35 -6.10 -5.48 -4.23
C HIS A 35 -5.17 -4.60 -3.39
N LEU A 36 -5.28 -4.72 -2.06
CA LEU A 36 -4.38 -4.05 -1.12
C LEU A 36 -3.06 -4.82 -1.05
N HIS A 37 -1.97 -4.16 -1.40
CA HIS A 37 -0.63 -4.65 -1.13
C HIS A 37 -0.23 -4.27 0.31
N CYS A 38 0.41 -5.22 0.99
CA CYS A 38 0.96 -5.06 2.33
C CYS A 38 2.44 -5.46 2.27
N PHE A 39 3.35 -4.55 2.59
CA PHE A 39 4.80 -4.80 2.52
C PHE A 39 5.46 -4.54 3.87
N ALA A 40 6.28 -5.48 4.32
CA ALA A 40 7.30 -5.23 5.33
C ALA A 40 8.55 -4.66 4.65
N LEU A 41 9.01 -3.49 5.11
CA LEU A 41 10.15 -2.80 4.53
C LEU A 41 11.46 -3.11 5.28
N PRO A 42 12.64 -2.99 4.61
CA PRO A 42 12.86 -2.43 3.26
C PRO A 42 12.52 -3.40 2.12
N PHE A 43 12.33 -2.87 0.91
CA PHE A 43 12.28 -3.69 -0.29
C PHE A 43 13.65 -4.28 -0.61
N ASN A 44 13.70 -5.57 -0.92
CA ASN A 44 14.92 -6.24 -1.37
C ASN A 44 15.40 -5.76 -2.75
N SER A 45 14.50 -5.25 -3.58
CA SER A 45 14.78 -4.80 -4.95
C SER A 45 14.45 -3.33 -5.12
N TRP A 46 15.38 -2.59 -5.71
CA TRP A 46 15.17 -1.19 -6.08
C TRP A 46 13.97 -1.03 -7.03
N TRP A 47 13.75 -1.98 -7.95
CA TRP A 47 12.59 -1.95 -8.84
C TRP A 47 11.26 -2.04 -8.08
N HIS A 48 11.20 -2.86 -7.02
CA HIS A 48 10.02 -2.92 -6.16
C HIS A 48 9.81 -1.60 -5.42
N GLN A 49 10.88 -0.97 -4.93
CA GLN A 49 10.78 0.35 -4.32
C GLN A 49 10.21 1.37 -5.30
N GLN A 50 10.62 1.39 -6.56
CA GLN A 50 10.06 2.32 -7.54
C GLN A 50 8.60 2.02 -7.89
N LYS A 51 8.26 0.74 -8.06
CA LYS A 51 6.91 0.28 -8.47
C LYS A 51 5.86 0.54 -7.39
N TYR A 52 6.21 0.34 -6.12
CA TYR A 52 5.27 0.38 -4.99
C TYR A 52 5.43 1.62 -4.12
N THR A 53 6.00 2.71 -4.65
CA THR A 53 6.08 4.00 -3.95
C THR A 53 5.29 5.03 -4.73
N PRO A 54 4.32 5.75 -4.11
CA PRO A 54 3.65 6.86 -4.76
C PRO A 54 4.67 7.95 -5.11
N ARG A 55 4.83 8.26 -6.40
CA ARG A 55 5.66 9.36 -6.87
C ARG A 55 4.79 10.32 -7.67
N HIS A 56 5.06 11.62 -7.54
CA HIS A 56 4.32 12.66 -8.25
C HIS A 56 4.24 12.42 -9.77
N PHE A 57 5.35 11.96 -10.37
CA PHE A 57 5.46 11.68 -11.80
C PHE A 57 5.11 10.22 -12.19
N ILE A 58 4.85 9.33 -11.22
CA ILE A 58 4.49 7.92 -11.47
C ILE A 58 3.22 7.59 -10.66
N PRO A 59 2.02 7.86 -11.20
CA PRO A 59 0.77 7.74 -10.45
C PRO A 59 0.20 6.32 -10.45
N PHE A 60 1.04 5.28 -10.56
CA PHE A 60 0.60 3.88 -10.68
C PHE A 60 0.39 3.18 -9.34
N PHE A 61 0.76 3.82 -8.24
CA PHE A 61 0.54 3.32 -6.88
C PHE A 61 -0.06 4.41 -6.00
N MET A 62 -0.98 4.04 -5.11
CA MET A 62 -1.73 4.95 -4.25
C MET A 62 -1.85 4.40 -2.84
N THR A 63 -1.61 5.23 -1.82
CA THR A 63 -1.76 4.83 -0.42
C THR A 63 -3.24 4.67 -0.05
N PRO A 64 -3.57 3.93 1.03
CA PRO A 64 -4.94 3.83 1.52
C PRO A 64 -5.58 5.18 1.84
N ASP A 65 -4.84 6.09 2.48
CA ASP A 65 -5.33 7.42 2.83
C ASP A 65 -5.63 8.27 1.60
N ALA A 66 -4.74 8.27 0.61
CA ALA A 66 -4.97 8.98 -0.65
C ALA A 66 -6.18 8.42 -1.42
N LEU A 67 -6.42 7.10 -1.32
CA LEU A 67 -7.61 6.48 -1.90
C LEU A 67 -8.88 6.92 -1.16
N LEU A 68 -8.86 6.94 0.17
CA LEU A 68 -10.00 7.40 0.98
C LEU A 68 -10.34 8.86 0.71
N GLU A 69 -9.33 9.73 0.69
CA GLU A 69 -9.48 11.15 0.36
C GLU A 69 -10.11 11.33 -1.02
N ARG A 70 -9.63 10.59 -2.02
CA ARG A 70 -10.21 10.60 -3.38
C ARG A 70 -11.67 10.13 -3.42
N LEU A 71 -12.07 9.27 -2.49
CA LEU A 71 -13.45 8.80 -2.34
C LEU A 71 -14.31 9.75 -1.49
N GLY A 72 -13.77 10.90 -1.07
CA GLY A 72 -14.45 11.85 -0.17
C GLY A 72 -14.61 11.32 1.25
N LYS A 73 -13.78 10.36 1.66
CA LYS A 73 -13.79 9.79 3.01
C LYS A 73 -12.64 10.37 3.83
N PRO A 74 -12.85 10.60 5.14
CA PRO A 74 -11.76 11.04 6.02
C PRO A 74 -10.65 9.99 6.06
N ALA A 75 -9.41 10.41 5.87
CA ALA A 75 -8.23 9.60 6.14
C ALA A 75 -8.07 9.43 7.66
N GLY A 76 -7.57 8.27 8.12
CA GLY A 76 -7.21 8.07 9.53
C GLY A 76 -8.18 7.33 10.45
N ILE A 77 -9.19 6.59 9.94
CA ILE A 77 -9.96 5.64 10.78
C ILE A 77 -9.27 4.27 10.85
N ALA A 78 -8.15 4.23 11.57
CA ALA A 78 -7.54 2.99 12.06
C ALA A 78 -6.71 3.32 13.32
N GLU A 79 -7.41 3.60 14.42
CA GLU A 79 -6.87 3.38 15.77
C GLU A 79 -7.03 1.90 16.14
#